data_AF-A0A7C5NMH0-F1
#
_entry.id   AF-A0A7C5NMH0-F1
#
_cell.length_a   1.000
_cell.length_b   1.000
_cell.length_c   1.000
_cell.angle_alpha   90.00
_cell.angle_beta   90.00
_cell.angle_gamma   90.00
#
_symmetry.space_group_name_H-M   'P 1'
#
loop_
_entity.id
_entity.type
_entity.pdbx_description
1 polymer ?
#
loop_
_entity_poly.entity_id
_entity_poly.type
_entity_poly.pdbx_seq_one_letter_code
_entity_poly.pdbx_strand_id
1 'polypeptide(L)'
;MRDKNGLTQRNAARIVASIFGVLAGLGGLTHGIGEVLQGNVAPSGIVINSWTQGPIATNMGGEPGMTIIPNLLVTGVLTIIVSLTIIVWSAAFVQRKNGGRILIVLCIAMLLVGGGFGPPIIGILAGAAGTGIGSPLTGWRKRLSVNARHFLAKLWPWVFGVAAINGVFLVVGSVILVYFFGLNNPDLFSSSFYLVVLSLPLTILTGTAYDIQNGDVVS
;
A
#
# COMPACT_ATOMS: atom_id res chain seq x y z
N MET A 1 7.71 -14.35 -24.08
CA MET A 1 8.38 -13.52 -25.12
C MET A 1 9.51 -12.74 -24.47
N ARG A 2 10.76 -12.97 -24.90
CA ARG A 2 11.94 -12.20 -24.49
C ARG A 2 11.76 -10.74 -24.93
N ASP A 3 11.89 -9.80 -24.00
CA ASP A 3 12.27 -8.44 -24.37
C ASP A 3 13.79 -8.43 -24.63
N LYS A 4 14.21 -7.84 -25.74
CA LYS A 4 15.54 -7.98 -26.34
C LYS A 4 16.67 -7.29 -25.54
N ASN A 5 16.37 -6.80 -24.33
CA ASN A 5 17.28 -5.97 -23.51
C ASN A 5 17.78 -6.63 -22.21
N GLY A 6 17.66 -7.95 -22.03
CA GLY A 6 18.21 -8.62 -20.84
C GLY A 6 17.56 -8.20 -19.51
N LEU A 7 16.40 -7.55 -19.56
CA LEU A 7 15.64 -7.16 -18.38
C LEU A 7 14.80 -8.35 -17.91
N THR A 8 15.21 -8.98 -16.83
CA THR A 8 14.40 -9.98 -16.12
C THR A 8 13.06 -9.35 -15.74
N GLN A 9 11.95 -9.93 -16.20
CA GLN A 9 10.61 -9.56 -15.73
C GLN A 9 10.54 -9.82 -14.22
N ARG A 10 10.55 -8.74 -13.43
CA ARG A 10 10.52 -8.79 -11.97
C ARG A 10 9.10 -9.09 -11.49
N ASN A 11 8.86 -10.33 -11.09
CA ASN A 11 7.55 -10.76 -10.64
C ASN A 11 7.27 -10.33 -9.21
N ALA A 12 8.23 -10.44 -8.29
CA ALA A 12 8.00 -10.09 -6.88
C ALA A 12 7.74 -8.59 -6.70
N ALA A 13 8.60 -7.73 -7.26
CA ALA A 13 8.42 -6.28 -7.19
C ALA A 13 7.06 -5.83 -7.76
N ARG A 14 6.63 -6.41 -8.89
CA ARG A 14 5.33 -6.14 -9.50
C ARG A 14 4.17 -6.61 -8.61
N ILE A 15 4.23 -7.83 -8.10
CA ILE A 15 3.20 -8.40 -7.23
C ILE A 15 3.00 -7.53 -5.99
N VAL A 16 4.09 -7.14 -5.32
CA VAL A 16 4.06 -6.26 -4.15
C VAL A 16 3.46 -4.91 -4.50
N ALA A 17 3.95 -4.26 -5.56
CA ALA A 17 3.49 -2.93 -5.96
C ALA A 17 2.01 -2.93 -6.35
N SER A 18 1.55 -3.97 -7.05
CA SER A 18 0.15 -4.11 -7.45
C SER A 18 -0.77 -4.39 -6.27
N ILE A 19 -0.47 -5.38 -5.42
CA ILE A 19 -1.36 -5.79 -4.33
C ILE A 19 -1.44 -4.71 -3.26
N PHE A 20 -0.31 -4.22 -2.77
CA PHE A 20 -0.31 -3.21 -1.72
C PHE A 20 -0.70 -1.82 -2.24
N GLY A 21 -0.48 -1.53 -3.53
CA GLY A 21 -1.04 -0.33 -4.16
C GLY A 21 -2.57 -0.38 -4.26
N VAL A 22 -3.16 -1.53 -4.61
CA VAL A 22 -4.63 -1.71 -4.58
C VAL A 22 -5.17 -1.59 -3.16
N LEU A 23 -4.53 -2.26 -2.18
CA LEU A 23 -4.93 -2.16 -0.77
C LEU A 23 -4.84 -0.72 -0.24
N ALA A 24 -3.79 0.02 -0.60
CA ALA A 24 -3.67 1.44 -0.28
C ALA A 24 -4.82 2.26 -0.89
N GLY A 25 -5.14 2.03 -2.16
CA GLY A 25 -6.27 2.70 -2.81
C GLY A 25 -7.61 2.39 -2.13
N LEU A 26 -7.85 1.13 -1.76
CA LEU A 26 -9.05 0.71 -1.01
C LEU A 26 -9.11 1.34 0.38
N GLY A 27 -7.99 1.39 1.12
CA GLY A 27 -7.93 2.08 2.41
C GLY A 27 -8.24 3.57 2.28
N GLY A 28 -7.65 4.24 1.28
CA GLY A 28 -7.97 5.64 0.98
C GLY A 28 -9.45 5.82 0.59
N LEU A 29 -10.05 4.86 -0.12
CA LEU A 29 -11.47 4.92 -0.48
C LEU A 29 -12.36 4.90 0.77
N THR A 30 -12.04 4.05 1.75
CA THR A 30 -12.70 4.03 3.07
C THR A 30 -12.60 5.40 3.75
N HIS A 31 -11.42 6.03 3.73
CA HIS A 31 -11.27 7.40 4.24
C HIS A 31 -12.13 8.41 3.48
N GLY A 32 -12.11 8.38 2.15
CA GLY A 32 -12.90 9.29 1.33
C GLY A 32 -14.41 9.20 1.60
N ILE A 33 -14.93 7.99 1.84
CA ILE A 33 -16.31 7.79 2.28
C ILE A 33 -16.54 8.43 3.65
N GLY A 34 -15.64 8.21 4.62
CA GLY A 34 -15.69 8.81 5.95
C GLY A 34 -15.77 10.34 5.90
N GLU A 35 -14.98 10.99 5.03
CA GLU A 35 -14.99 12.45 4.85
C GLU A 35 -16.26 12.97 4.16
N VAL A 36 -16.77 12.26 3.15
CA VAL A 36 -18.06 12.62 2.50
C VAL A 36 -19.20 12.62 3.52
N LEU A 37 -19.21 11.63 4.43
CA LEU A 37 -20.25 11.50 5.46
C LEU A 37 -20.23 12.63 6.50
N GLN A 38 -19.10 13.32 6.67
CA GLN A 38 -19.00 14.50 7.54
C GLN A 38 -19.63 15.75 6.91
N GLY A 39 -19.81 15.75 5.58
CA GLY A 39 -20.59 16.75 4.86
C GLY A 39 -19.86 18.06 4.55
N ASN A 40 -20.63 19.08 4.16
CA ASN A 40 -20.12 20.38 3.71
C ASN A 40 -19.67 21.27 4.88
N VAL A 41 -18.61 20.85 5.57
CA VAL A 41 -18.06 21.54 6.74
C VAL A 41 -16.56 21.78 6.56
N ALA A 42 -16.04 22.84 7.19
CA ALA A 42 -14.62 23.11 7.20
C ALA A 42 -13.89 22.13 8.16
N PRO A 43 -12.69 21.63 7.81
CA PRO A 43 -11.89 20.85 8.74
C PRO A 43 -11.44 21.72 9.93
N SER A 44 -11.32 21.10 11.11
CA SER A 44 -10.83 21.79 12.32
C SER A 44 -9.34 22.15 12.26
N GLY A 45 -8.60 21.57 11.32
CA GLY A 45 -7.18 21.81 11.09
C GLY A 45 -6.65 21.01 9.90
N ILE A 46 -5.33 21.01 9.72
CA ILE A 46 -4.67 20.22 8.65
C ILE A 46 -4.75 18.73 8.94
N VAL A 47 -4.54 18.33 10.19
CA VAL A 47 -4.74 16.96 10.66
C VAL A 47 -6.20 16.81 11.05
N ILE A 48 -6.86 15.81 10.48
CA ILE A 48 -8.27 15.52 10.66
C ILE A 48 -8.46 14.09 11.14
N ASN A 49 -9.60 13.82 11.78
CA ASN A 49 -10.03 12.47 12.07
C ASN A 49 -11.11 12.08 11.06
N SER A 50 -10.86 11.04 10.29
CA SER A 50 -11.87 10.39 9.49
C SER A 50 -12.75 9.50 10.37
N TRP A 51 -13.97 9.25 9.92
CA TRP A 51 -14.96 8.43 10.64
C TRP A 51 -15.17 8.94 12.07
N THR A 52 -15.64 10.17 12.23
CA THR A 52 -15.91 10.78 13.54
C THR A 52 -17.14 10.21 14.24
N GLN A 53 -17.95 9.40 13.54
CA GLN A 53 -19.16 8.77 14.06
C GLN A 53 -19.30 7.34 13.52
N GLY A 54 -20.13 6.54 14.20
CA GLY A 54 -20.47 5.18 13.79
C GLY A 54 -19.46 4.11 14.22
N PRO A 55 -19.61 2.86 13.74
CA PRO A 55 -18.86 1.71 14.23
C PRO A 55 -17.35 1.83 14.07
N ILE A 56 -16.84 2.42 12.98
CA ILE A 56 -15.40 2.63 12.79
C ILE A 56 -14.85 3.58 13.87
N ALA A 57 -15.55 4.69 14.14
CA ALA A 57 -15.17 5.63 15.19
C ALA A 57 -15.04 4.95 16.55
N THR A 58 -16.07 4.17 16.92
CA THR A 58 -16.16 3.55 18.25
C THR A 58 -15.26 2.34 18.42
N ASN A 59 -15.02 1.58 17.35
CA ASN A 59 -14.40 0.26 17.44
C ASN A 59 -12.94 0.23 16.95
N MET A 60 -12.56 1.20 16.11
CA MET A 60 -11.20 1.33 15.56
C MET A 60 -10.46 2.55 16.13
N GLY A 61 -11.13 3.41 16.90
CA GLY A 61 -10.54 4.59 17.53
C GLY A 61 -10.49 5.84 16.65
N GLY A 62 -11.26 5.85 15.55
CA GLY A 62 -11.14 6.85 14.48
C GLY A 62 -9.87 6.64 13.65
N GLU A 63 -9.79 7.26 12.48
CA GLU A 63 -8.63 7.10 11.60
C GLU A 63 -7.99 8.46 11.29
N PRO A 64 -6.76 8.73 11.77
CA PRO A 64 -6.13 10.02 11.54
C PRO A 64 -5.76 10.19 10.06
N GLY A 65 -5.99 11.38 9.55
CA GLY A 65 -5.66 11.79 8.19
C GLY A 65 -5.16 13.24 8.12
N MET A 66 -4.86 13.66 6.91
CA MET A 66 -4.43 15.02 6.61
C MET A 66 -5.21 15.55 5.40
N THR A 67 -5.61 16.82 5.43
CA THR A 67 -6.13 17.50 4.25
C THR A 67 -5.65 18.94 4.19
N ILE A 68 -5.33 19.43 2.99
CA ILE A 68 -5.12 20.86 2.71
C ILE A 68 -6.37 21.51 2.10
N ILE A 69 -7.43 20.73 1.89
CA ILE A 69 -8.68 21.20 1.29
C ILE A 69 -9.59 21.74 2.40
N PRO A 70 -10.07 23.00 2.30
CA PRO A 70 -10.81 23.65 3.38
C PRO A 70 -12.28 23.18 3.49
N ASN A 71 -12.58 21.96 3.05
CA ASN A 71 -13.93 21.41 3.03
C ASN A 71 -13.92 19.87 3.04
N LEU A 72 -14.62 19.24 3.99
CA LEU A 72 -14.60 17.78 4.16
C LEU A 72 -15.35 17.02 3.06
N LEU A 73 -16.47 17.55 2.55
CA LEU A 73 -17.16 16.95 1.42
C LEU A 73 -16.26 16.90 0.18
N VAL A 74 -15.58 18.01 -0.14
CA VAL A 74 -14.64 18.07 -1.27
C VAL A 74 -13.41 17.18 -1.01
N THR A 75 -12.87 17.19 0.21
CA THR A 75 -11.80 16.27 0.68
C THR A 75 -12.17 14.83 0.36
N GLY A 76 -13.36 14.39 0.76
CA GLY A 76 -13.83 13.02 0.54
C GLY A 76 -13.99 12.66 -0.94
N VAL A 77 -14.61 13.54 -1.74
CA VAL A 77 -14.74 13.32 -3.19
C VAL A 77 -13.39 13.22 -3.88
N LEU A 78 -12.45 14.12 -3.57
CA LEU A 78 -11.09 14.09 -4.13
C LEU A 78 -10.34 12.82 -3.70
N THR A 79 -10.46 12.45 -2.42
CA THR A 79 -9.88 11.20 -1.90
C THR A 79 -10.40 10.00 -2.68
N ILE A 80 -11.72 9.88 -2.89
CA ILE A 80 -12.33 8.79 -3.67
C ILE A 80 -11.73 8.74 -5.09
N ILE A 81 -11.65 9.88 -5.79
CA ILE A 81 -11.13 9.95 -7.16
C ILE A 81 -9.65 9.51 -7.21
N VAL A 82 -8.82 10.02 -6.28
CA VAL A 82 -7.40 9.66 -6.22
C VAL A 82 -7.23 8.19 -5.86
N SER A 83 -8.01 7.66 -4.92
CA SER A 83 -8.01 6.24 -4.52
C SER A 83 -8.37 5.32 -5.67
N LEU A 84 -9.43 5.62 -6.43
CA LEU A 84 -9.79 4.84 -7.62
C LEU A 84 -8.68 4.88 -8.67
N THR A 85 -8.05 6.04 -8.85
CA THR A 85 -6.88 6.20 -9.73
C THR A 85 -5.72 5.32 -9.27
N ILE A 86 -5.43 5.27 -7.97
CA ILE A 86 -4.40 4.40 -7.39
C ILE A 86 -4.71 2.93 -7.61
N ILE A 87 -5.96 2.49 -7.42
CA ILE A 87 -6.38 1.09 -7.65
C ILE A 87 -6.10 0.70 -9.11
N VAL A 88 -6.61 1.50 -10.06
CA VAL A 88 -6.43 1.26 -11.50
C VAL A 88 -4.95 1.29 -11.87
N TRP A 89 -4.20 2.28 -11.36
CA TRP A 89 -2.78 2.43 -11.62
C TRP A 89 -1.98 1.22 -11.14
N SER A 90 -2.23 0.79 -9.91
CA SER A 90 -1.52 -0.32 -9.26
C SER A 90 -1.81 -1.65 -9.96
N ALA A 91 -3.06 -1.88 -10.38
CA ALA A 91 -3.46 -3.11 -11.04
C ALA A 91 -2.97 -3.20 -12.50
N ALA A 92 -3.06 -2.10 -13.26
CA ALA A 92 -2.89 -2.13 -14.71
C ALA A 92 -1.62 -1.45 -15.24
N PHE A 93 -1.03 -0.51 -14.49
CA PHE A 93 0.00 0.40 -15.01
C PHE A 93 1.31 0.43 -14.21
N VAL A 94 1.39 -0.22 -13.04
CA VAL A 94 2.59 -0.15 -12.18
C VAL A 94 3.86 -0.72 -12.84
N GLN A 95 3.70 -1.63 -13.79
CA GLN A 95 4.79 -2.22 -14.58
C GLN A 95 5.31 -1.31 -15.71
N ARG A 96 4.64 -0.18 -15.99
CA ARG A 96 5.06 0.76 -17.03
C ARG A 96 6.33 1.50 -16.61
N LYS A 97 6.97 2.16 -17.58
CA LYS A 97 8.09 3.08 -17.30
C LYS A 97 7.63 4.15 -16.29
N ASN A 98 8.37 4.30 -15.19
CA ASN A 98 8.03 5.15 -14.04
C ASN A 98 6.79 4.72 -13.23
N GLY A 99 6.24 3.52 -13.42
CA GLY A 99 5.00 3.09 -12.78
C GLY A 99 5.02 3.21 -11.25
N GLY A 100 6.09 2.75 -10.60
CA GLY A 100 6.26 2.92 -9.15
C GLY A 100 6.41 4.38 -8.70
N ARG A 101 7.05 5.24 -9.49
CA ARG A 101 7.19 6.68 -9.15
C ARG A 101 5.85 7.40 -9.21
N ILE A 102 5.05 7.10 -10.24
CA ILE A 102 3.70 7.65 -10.37
C ILE A 102 2.83 7.16 -9.20
N LEU A 103 2.94 5.89 -8.80
CA LEU A 103 2.24 5.39 -7.62
C LEU A 103 2.62 6.16 -6.35
N ILE A 104 3.90 6.45 -6.13
CA ILE A 104 4.35 7.28 -4.98
C ILE A 104 3.71 8.66 -5.02
N VAL A 105 3.73 9.34 -6.18
CA VAL A 105 3.13 10.67 -6.33
C VAL A 105 1.63 10.66 -6.08
N LEU A 106 0.92 9.65 -6.58
CA LEU A 106 -0.51 9.46 -6.31
C LEU A 106 -0.77 9.24 -4.82
N CYS A 107 0.06 8.47 -4.12
CA CYS A 107 -0.09 8.25 -2.68
C CYS A 107 0.20 9.52 -1.86
N ILE A 108 1.16 10.34 -2.28
CA ILE A 108 1.37 11.68 -1.69
C ILE A 108 0.13 12.55 -1.91
N ALA A 109 -0.43 12.56 -3.13
CA ALA A 109 -1.67 13.28 -3.39
C ALA A 109 -2.81 12.79 -2.49
N MET A 110 -2.96 11.46 -2.34
CA MET A 110 -3.95 10.84 -1.45
C MET A 110 -3.80 11.31 0.01
N LEU A 111 -2.56 11.39 0.52
CA LEU A 111 -2.29 11.91 1.86
C LEU A 111 -2.74 13.38 2.03
N LEU A 112 -2.53 14.21 1.01
CA LEU A 112 -2.84 15.64 1.07
C LEU A 112 -4.32 15.95 0.94
N VAL A 113 -5.13 15.03 0.43
CA VAL A 113 -6.56 15.25 0.16
C VAL A 113 -7.50 14.51 1.10
N GLY A 114 -7.00 13.82 2.14
CA GLY A 114 -7.83 13.17 3.16
C GLY A 114 -7.73 11.65 3.26
N GLY A 115 -6.87 10.97 2.50
CA GLY A 115 -6.84 9.51 2.42
C GLY A 115 -6.23 8.76 3.62
N GLY A 116 -6.13 9.40 4.79
CA GLY A 116 -5.52 8.83 5.99
C GLY A 116 -3.99 8.79 5.97
N PHE A 117 -3.35 8.49 7.10
CA PHE A 117 -1.89 8.26 7.13
C PHE A 117 -1.52 6.85 6.65
N GLY A 118 -2.31 5.84 7.06
CA GLY A 118 -1.97 4.45 6.81
C GLY A 118 -1.93 4.08 5.32
N PRO A 119 -2.98 4.36 4.54
CA PRO A 119 -3.02 3.99 3.13
C PRO A 119 -1.89 4.63 2.28
N PRO A 120 -1.57 5.93 2.41
CA PRO A 120 -0.44 6.53 1.71
C PRO A 120 0.91 5.90 2.06
N ILE A 121 1.17 5.61 3.34
CA ILE A 121 2.44 4.97 3.76
C ILE A 121 2.59 3.61 3.07
N ILE A 122 1.54 2.78 3.11
CA ILE A 122 1.52 1.47 2.45
C ILE A 122 1.75 1.63 0.94
N GLY A 123 1.05 2.57 0.31
CA GLY A 123 1.15 2.82 -1.13
C GLY A 123 2.50 3.37 -1.57
N ILE A 124 3.15 4.22 -0.76
CA ILE A 124 4.50 4.72 -1.01
C ILE A 124 5.52 3.58 -0.96
N LEU A 125 5.43 2.69 0.04
CA LEU A 125 6.28 1.51 0.13
C LEU A 125 6.06 0.56 -1.05
N ALA A 126 4.81 0.34 -1.44
CA ALA A 126 4.45 -0.43 -2.64
C ALA A 126 5.02 0.21 -3.92
N GLY A 127 4.91 1.53 -4.05
CA GLY A 127 5.49 2.30 -5.15
C GLY A 127 7.01 2.24 -5.18
N ALA A 128 7.68 2.23 -4.03
CA ALA A 128 9.12 2.03 -3.91
C ALA A 128 9.53 0.66 -4.48
N ALA A 129 8.79 -0.40 -4.15
CA ALA A 129 8.95 -1.72 -4.79
C ALA A 129 8.81 -1.61 -6.32
N GLY A 130 7.78 -0.89 -6.77
CA GLY A 130 7.49 -0.64 -8.18
C GLY A 130 8.59 0.12 -8.93
N THR A 131 9.35 1.00 -8.27
CA THR A 131 10.48 1.70 -8.91
C THR A 131 11.61 0.76 -9.33
N GLY A 132 11.69 -0.41 -8.69
CA GLY A 132 12.63 -1.45 -9.07
C GLY A 132 12.27 -2.18 -10.37
N ILE A 133 11.00 -2.15 -10.81
CA ILE A 133 10.55 -2.93 -11.98
C ILE A 133 11.35 -2.51 -13.22
N GLY A 134 11.94 -3.49 -13.91
CA GLY A 134 12.71 -3.27 -15.13
C GLY A 134 14.09 -2.61 -14.92
N SER A 135 14.56 -2.43 -13.69
CA SER A 135 15.92 -1.93 -13.42
C SER A 135 16.95 -3.07 -13.32
N PRO A 136 18.25 -2.83 -13.59
CA PRO A 136 19.31 -3.82 -13.32
C PRO A 136 19.50 -4.07 -11.82
N LEU A 137 19.67 -5.33 -11.40
CA LEU A 137 19.91 -5.73 -10.01
C LEU A 137 21.41 -5.90 -9.66
N THR A 138 22.30 -5.35 -10.49
CA THR A 138 23.76 -5.55 -10.40
C THR A 138 24.33 -5.08 -9.06
N GLY A 139 23.84 -3.97 -8.50
CA GLY A 139 24.26 -3.49 -7.18
C GLY A 139 23.87 -4.44 -6.03
N TRP A 140 22.66 -4.99 -6.07
CA TRP A 140 22.16 -5.95 -5.07
C TRP A 140 22.88 -7.29 -5.18
N ARG A 141 23.20 -7.76 -6.39
CA ARG A 141 24.02 -8.95 -6.63
C ARG A 141 25.42 -8.84 -6.01
N LYS A 142 26.02 -7.65 -6.04
CA LYS A 142 27.35 -7.42 -5.43
C LYS A 142 27.31 -7.37 -3.91
N ARG A 143 26.21 -6.90 -3.31
CA ARG A 143 26.08 -6.71 -1.86
C ARG A 143 25.64 -7.98 -1.11
N LEU A 144 24.87 -8.86 -1.76
CA LEU A 144 24.35 -10.07 -1.14
C LEU A 144 25.21 -11.29 -1.48
N SER A 145 25.65 -12.03 -0.47
CA SER A 145 26.28 -13.34 -0.68
C SER A 145 25.28 -14.33 -1.28
N VAL A 146 25.79 -15.36 -1.96
CA VAL A 146 24.95 -16.40 -2.60
C VAL A 146 24.03 -17.07 -1.59
N ASN A 147 24.55 -17.41 -0.40
CA ASN A 147 23.78 -18.06 0.66
C ASN A 147 22.70 -17.14 1.23
N ALA A 148 23.03 -15.87 1.49
CA ALA A 148 22.05 -14.89 1.98
C ALA A 148 20.94 -14.67 0.95
N ARG A 149 21.29 -14.56 -0.33
CA ARG A 149 20.33 -14.43 -1.42
C ARG A 149 19.37 -15.62 -1.48
N HIS A 150 19.89 -16.84 -1.41
CA HIS A 150 19.06 -18.05 -1.45
C HIS A 150 18.10 -18.14 -0.26
N PHE A 151 18.59 -17.84 0.95
CA PHE A 151 17.76 -17.79 2.14
C PHE A 151 16.64 -16.74 2.03
N LEU A 152 16.99 -15.50 1.66
CA LEU A 152 16.02 -14.41 1.51
C LEU A 152 14.98 -14.68 0.42
N ALA A 153 15.40 -15.28 -0.70
CA ALA A 153 14.49 -15.67 -1.77
C ALA A 153 13.50 -16.74 -1.31
N LYS A 154 13.95 -17.75 -0.56
CA LYS A 154 13.07 -18.80 0.01
C LYS A 154 12.10 -18.24 1.05
N LEU A 155 12.50 -17.18 1.76
CA LEU A 155 11.68 -16.50 2.77
C LEU A 155 10.59 -15.63 2.15
N TRP A 156 10.80 -15.11 0.93
CA TRP A 156 9.89 -14.13 0.31
C TRP A 156 8.41 -14.56 0.26
N PRO A 157 8.02 -15.76 -0.21
CA PRO A 157 6.61 -16.14 -0.28
C PRO A 157 5.91 -16.10 1.08
N TRP A 158 6.62 -16.43 2.16
CA TRP A 158 6.09 -16.44 3.52
C TRP A 158 5.89 -15.03 4.05
N VAL A 159 6.92 -14.18 3.94
CA VAL A 159 6.84 -12.78 4.38
C VAL A 159 5.78 -12.03 3.58
N PHE A 160 5.77 -12.20 2.26
CA PHE A 160 4.76 -11.65 1.39
C PHE A 160 3.36 -12.15 1.76
N GLY A 161 3.20 -13.46 1.96
CA GLY A 161 1.90 -14.07 2.32
C GLY A 161 1.34 -13.50 3.62
N VAL A 162 2.16 -13.42 4.67
CA VAL A 162 1.76 -12.81 5.96
C VAL A 162 1.39 -11.35 5.77
N ALA A 163 2.22 -10.57 5.06
CA ALA A 163 1.97 -9.15 4.82
C ALA A 163 0.69 -8.93 4.01
N ALA A 164 0.44 -9.74 2.98
CA ALA A 164 -0.73 -9.63 2.11
C ALA A 164 -2.01 -10.04 2.84
N ILE A 165 -2.00 -11.15 3.59
CA ILE A 165 -3.14 -11.59 4.41
C ILE A 165 -3.48 -10.51 5.44
N ASN A 166 -2.47 -10.01 6.16
CA ASN A 166 -2.67 -8.97 7.15
C ASN A 166 -3.13 -7.65 6.50
N GLY A 167 -2.65 -7.30 5.31
CA GLY A 167 -3.09 -6.11 4.56
C GLY A 167 -4.55 -6.21 4.10
N VAL A 168 -4.96 -7.39 3.60
CA VAL A 168 -6.37 -7.65 3.27
C VAL A 168 -7.25 -7.60 4.51
N PHE A 169 -6.79 -8.20 5.61
CA PHE A 169 -7.46 -8.08 6.90
C PHE A 169 -7.59 -6.61 7.31
N LEU A 170 -6.51 -5.83 7.28
CA LEU A 170 -6.51 -4.44 7.73
C LEU A 170 -7.47 -3.53 6.94
N VAL A 171 -7.65 -3.78 5.64
CA VAL A 171 -8.44 -2.89 4.77
C VAL A 171 -9.87 -3.38 4.57
N VAL A 172 -10.07 -4.70 4.48
CA VAL A 172 -11.37 -5.30 4.16
C VAL A 172 -11.94 -6.08 5.34
N GLY A 173 -11.13 -6.96 5.95
CA GLY A 173 -11.58 -7.80 7.06
C GLY A 173 -11.96 -6.99 8.30
N SER A 174 -11.20 -5.93 8.59
CA SER A 174 -11.40 -4.97 9.67
C SER A 174 -12.78 -4.32 9.61
N VAL A 175 -13.13 -3.76 8.44
CA VAL A 175 -14.42 -3.13 8.16
C VAL A 175 -15.54 -4.15 8.30
N ILE A 176 -15.38 -5.35 7.75
CA ILE A 176 -16.38 -6.42 7.87
C ILE A 176 -16.60 -6.80 9.33
N LEU A 177 -15.54 -7.01 10.11
CA LEU A 177 -15.65 -7.38 11.52
C LEU A 177 -16.33 -6.31 12.36
N VAL A 178 -16.05 -5.04 12.08
CA VAL A 178 -16.66 -3.91 12.78
C VAL A 178 -18.15 -3.79 12.44
N TYR A 179 -18.53 -3.85 11.16
CA TYR A 179 -19.92 -3.63 10.75
C TYR A 179 -20.83 -4.84 10.97
N PHE A 180 -20.34 -6.07 10.76
CA PHE A 180 -21.17 -7.28 10.85
C PHE A 180 -21.11 -7.95 12.21
N PHE A 181 -19.98 -7.86 12.91
CA PHE A 181 -19.75 -8.57 14.17
C PHE A 181 -19.59 -7.62 15.37
N GLY A 182 -19.57 -6.31 15.15
CA GLY A 182 -19.41 -5.32 16.23
C GLY A 182 -18.08 -5.45 16.98
N LEU A 183 -17.05 -6.02 16.34
CA LEU A 183 -15.76 -6.24 16.99
C LEU A 183 -15.14 -4.89 17.40
N ASN A 184 -14.94 -4.69 18.70
CA ASN A 184 -14.29 -3.51 19.26
C ASN A 184 -12.93 -3.89 19.86
N ASN A 185 -11.86 -3.73 19.08
CA ASN A 185 -10.50 -4.04 19.49
C ASN A 185 -9.50 -3.12 18.77
N PRO A 186 -9.35 -1.85 19.20
CA PRO A 186 -8.47 -0.86 18.56
C PRO A 186 -7.00 -1.31 18.47
N ASP A 187 -6.54 -2.10 19.46
CA ASP A 187 -5.18 -2.64 19.49
C ASP A 187 -4.92 -3.63 18.35
N LEU A 188 -5.92 -4.42 17.96
CA LEU A 188 -5.81 -5.34 16.84
C LEU A 188 -5.59 -4.59 15.51
N PHE A 189 -6.33 -3.52 15.28
CA PHE A 189 -6.17 -2.70 14.07
C PHE A 189 -4.82 -1.98 14.06
N SER A 190 -4.43 -1.40 15.19
CA SER A 190 -3.12 -0.74 15.34
C SER A 190 -1.96 -1.71 15.14
N SER A 191 -2.02 -2.89 15.78
CA SER A 191 -1.00 -3.94 15.64
C SER A 191 -0.93 -4.47 14.20
N SER A 192 -2.09 -4.66 13.56
CA SER A 192 -2.16 -5.06 12.15
C SER A 192 -1.55 -4.00 11.24
N PHE A 193 -1.82 -2.71 11.48
CA PHE A 193 -1.18 -1.62 10.75
C PHE A 193 0.35 -1.66 10.86
N TYR A 194 0.88 -1.73 12.09
CA TYR A 194 2.33 -1.81 12.30
C TYR A 194 2.94 -3.06 11.65
N LEU A 195 2.26 -4.21 11.73
CA LEU A 195 2.71 -5.44 11.10
C LEU A 195 2.84 -5.29 9.58
N VAL A 196 1.87 -4.68 8.90
CA VAL A 196 1.96 -4.41 7.45
C VAL A 196 3.08 -3.43 7.13
N VAL A 197 3.19 -2.31 7.86
CA VAL A 197 4.22 -1.29 7.60
C VAL A 197 5.62 -1.83 7.81
N LEU A 198 5.85 -2.70 8.80
CA LEU A 198 7.15 -3.30 9.08
C LEU A 198 7.46 -4.48 8.14
N SER A 199 6.45 -5.27 7.76
CA SER A 199 6.64 -6.41 6.87
C SER A 199 6.80 -6.01 5.40
N LEU A 200 6.29 -4.84 4.98
CA LEU A 200 6.43 -4.35 3.60
C LEU A 200 7.90 -4.13 3.18
N PRO A 201 8.73 -3.37 3.93
CA PRO A 201 10.16 -3.26 3.65
C PRO A 201 10.85 -4.62 3.58
N LEU A 202 10.52 -5.53 4.51
CA LEU A 202 11.06 -6.89 4.50
C LEU A 202 10.63 -7.68 3.26
N THR A 203 9.38 -7.52 2.82
CA THR A 203 8.83 -8.10 1.60
C THR A 203 9.56 -7.56 0.36
N ILE A 204 9.90 -6.28 0.33
CA ILE A 204 10.65 -5.65 -0.77
C ILE A 204 12.08 -6.18 -0.81
N LEU A 205 12.74 -6.29 0.35
CA LEU A 205 14.11 -6.80 0.47
C LEU A 205 14.20 -8.28 0.04
N THR A 206 13.35 -9.13 0.61
CA THR A 206 13.29 -10.56 0.27
C THR A 206 12.84 -10.78 -1.18
N GLY A 207 11.91 -9.96 -1.67
CA GLY A 207 11.43 -9.99 -3.06
C GLY A 207 12.51 -9.60 -4.06
N THR A 208 13.38 -8.66 -3.69
CA THR A 208 14.56 -8.33 -4.49
C THR A 208 15.48 -9.54 -4.62
N ALA A 209 15.74 -10.28 -3.54
CA ALA A 209 16.54 -11.50 -3.60
C ALA A 209 15.87 -12.60 -4.45
N TYR A 210 14.55 -12.75 -4.33
CA TYR A 210 13.75 -13.67 -5.14
C TYR A 210 13.83 -13.37 -6.63
N ASP A 211 13.69 -12.09 -7.02
CA ASP A 211 13.81 -11.66 -8.42
C ASP A 211 15.23 -11.89 -8.96
N ILE A 212 16.29 -11.70 -8.15
CA ILE A 212 17.67 -12.01 -8.57
C ILE A 212 17.81 -13.51 -8.87
N GLN A 213 17.37 -14.37 -7.96
CA GLN A 213 17.55 -15.82 -8.08
C GLN A 213 16.78 -16.38 -9.28
N ASN A 214 15.54 -15.97 -9.50
CA ASN A 214 14.76 -16.45 -10.64
C ASN A 214 15.23 -15.84 -11.97
N GLY A 215 15.93 -14.70 -11.93
CA GLY A 215 16.64 -14.17 -13.09
C GLY A 215 17.89 -14.96 -13.47
N ASP A 216 18.55 -15.61 -12.49
CA ASP A 216 19.74 -16.46 -12.72
C ASP A 216 19.40 -17.83 -13.30
N VAL A 217 18.20 -18.36 -13.03
CA VAL A 217 17.79 -19.70 -13.51
C VAL A 217 17.49 -19.69 -15.02
N VAL A 218 17.27 -18.52 -15.62
CA VAL A 218 16.86 -18.36 -17.02
C VAL A 218 18.00 -17.81 -17.92
N SER A 219 19.16 -17.50 -17.34
CA SER A 219 20.38 -17.05 -18.04
C SER A 219 21.38 -18.17 -18.20
#